data_AF-A0A7C4BG86-F1
#
_entry.id   AF-A0A7C4BG86-F1
#
_cell.length_a   1.000
_cell.length_b   1.000
_cell.length_c   1.000
_cell.angle_alpha   90.00
_cell.angle_beta   90.00
_cell.angle_gamma   90.00
#
_symmetry.space_group_name_H-M   'P 1'
#
loop_
_entity.id
_entity.type
_entity.pdbx_description
1 polymer ?
#
loop_
_entity_poly.entity_id
_entity_poly.type
_entity_poly.pdbx_seq_one_letter_code
_entity_poly.pdbx_strand_id
1 'polypeptide(L)'
;MKKMPAFFSCLFLAAVALSLAQEAPVPLTPAVPPPQAAPAPAQPRAETPPSALSGAPPAALAGGTVPSLSRSFPIPQDVKKEIDRIFSISPSERARACWNLGRFGSRAVHAVPFLLAMTADGNVAWFSSDGWGRWTTPGTEAAYALGRIGEPAREPALLLLSSSNTAMRMNGALALGEIGNPSACAAVAALLKDPEWTVREQAAVALGKMKDASAIEPLTAALKDSEWQVRKAALSALAALGGGKAAVEALLSTLDDSFPHIRDAAAAALRELTGQDFGADRTAWAKWWQEHGHSM
;
A
#
# COMPACT_ATOMS: atom_id res chain seq x y z
N MET A 1 18.55 -53.51 14.71
CA MET A 1 17.68 -52.86 13.71
C MET A 1 18.35 -51.55 13.33
N LYS A 2 18.91 -51.48 12.11
CA LYS A 2 19.95 -50.54 11.68
C LYS A 2 19.35 -49.29 11.04
N LYS A 3 19.91 -48.12 11.38
CA LYS A 3 19.65 -46.78 10.85
C LYS A 3 20.12 -46.69 9.37
N MET A 4 19.35 -46.03 8.51
CA MET A 4 19.79 -45.61 7.15
C MET A 4 20.23 -44.12 7.18
N PRO A 5 21.26 -43.72 6.41
CA PRO A 5 21.82 -42.37 6.46
C PRO A 5 21.30 -41.44 5.34
N ALA A 6 21.34 -40.14 5.65
CA ALA A 6 21.12 -39.04 4.74
C ALA A 6 22.32 -38.86 3.79
N PHE A 7 22.12 -39.06 2.50
CA PHE A 7 23.08 -38.72 1.44
C PHE A 7 22.31 -38.30 0.20
N PHE A 8 21.78 -37.07 0.16
CA PHE A 8 21.38 -36.44 -1.12
C PHE A 8 21.38 -34.91 -1.16
N SER A 9 21.87 -34.20 -0.13
CA SER A 9 21.71 -32.74 -0.04
C SER A 9 23.00 -31.90 -0.13
N CYS A 10 24.12 -32.43 -0.64
CA CYS A 10 25.40 -31.69 -0.67
C CYS A 10 25.97 -31.37 -2.07
N LEU A 11 25.28 -31.65 -3.18
CA LEU A 11 25.85 -31.42 -4.52
C LEU A 11 25.33 -30.19 -5.29
N PHE A 12 24.39 -29.41 -4.72
CA PHE A 12 23.92 -28.17 -5.36
C PHE A 12 24.55 -26.88 -4.79
N LEU A 13 25.21 -26.95 -3.63
CA LEU A 13 25.86 -25.80 -2.99
C LEU A 13 27.30 -25.55 -3.45
N ALA A 14 27.90 -26.45 -4.24
CA ALA A 14 29.28 -26.30 -4.73
C ALA A 14 29.38 -25.60 -6.10
N ALA A 15 28.30 -25.49 -6.86
CA ALA A 15 28.33 -24.94 -8.23
C ALA A 15 28.07 -23.42 -8.31
N VAL A 16 27.51 -22.79 -7.27
CA VAL A 16 27.26 -21.33 -7.24
C VAL A 16 28.42 -20.56 -6.59
N ALA A 17 29.27 -21.23 -5.80
CA ALA A 17 30.39 -20.59 -5.10
C ALA A 17 31.62 -20.31 -5.99
N LEU A 18 31.70 -20.87 -7.20
CA LEU A 18 32.89 -20.73 -8.07
C LEU A 18 32.77 -19.62 -9.13
N SER A 19 31.63 -18.91 -9.21
CA SER A 19 31.41 -17.85 -10.21
C SER A 19 31.51 -16.41 -9.66
N LEU A 20 31.83 -16.23 -8.37
CA LEU A 20 31.91 -14.90 -7.73
C LEU A 20 33.33 -14.48 -7.30
N ALA A 21 34.37 -15.18 -7.74
CA ALA A 21 35.75 -14.96 -7.26
C ALA A 21 36.68 -14.27 -8.27
N GLN A 22 36.17 -13.51 -9.24
CA GLN A 22 37.00 -12.79 -10.22
C GLN A 22 36.53 -11.34 -10.45
N GLU A 23 36.35 -10.56 -9.39
CA GLU A 23 36.43 -9.10 -9.50
C GLU A 23 37.71 -8.59 -8.83
N ALA A 24 38.56 -7.98 -9.65
CA ALA A 24 39.80 -7.34 -9.22
C ALA A 24 39.52 -6.08 -8.37
N PRO A 25 40.43 -5.71 -7.45
CA PRO A 25 40.23 -4.55 -6.58
C PRO A 25 40.20 -3.23 -7.37
N VAL A 26 39.10 -2.49 -7.25
CA VAL A 26 38.95 -1.12 -7.77
C VAL A 26 39.87 -0.19 -6.96
N PRO A 27 40.67 0.69 -7.59
CA PRO A 27 41.54 1.61 -6.87
C PRO A 27 40.71 2.65 -6.09
N LEU A 28 41.04 2.83 -4.81
CA LEU A 28 40.46 3.82 -3.92
C LEU A 28 40.79 5.23 -4.44
N THR A 29 39.78 5.95 -4.91
CA THR A 29 39.88 7.40 -5.15
C THR A 29 39.89 8.15 -3.81
N PRO A 30 40.64 9.26 -3.69
CA PRO A 30 40.65 10.04 -2.46
C PRO A 30 39.27 10.65 -2.18
N ALA A 31 38.85 10.56 -0.92
CA ALA A 31 37.57 11.05 -0.44
C ALA A 31 37.37 12.54 -0.72
N VAL A 32 36.29 12.86 -1.44
CA VAL A 32 35.80 14.24 -1.58
C VAL A 32 35.25 14.68 -0.21
N PRO A 33 35.72 15.80 0.38
CA PRO A 33 35.18 16.30 1.64
C PRO A 33 33.71 16.71 1.47
N PRO A 34 32.87 16.57 2.50
CA PRO A 34 31.46 16.94 2.43
C PRO A 34 31.31 18.45 2.13
N PRO A 35 30.29 18.84 1.35
CA PRO A 35 30.02 20.26 1.10
C PRO A 35 29.74 20.98 2.42
N GLN A 36 30.41 22.13 2.61
CA GLN A 36 30.17 23.00 3.75
C GLN A 36 28.69 23.43 3.77
N ALA A 37 28.07 23.32 4.94
CA ALA A 37 26.67 23.70 5.15
C ALA A 37 26.44 25.16 4.74
N ALA A 38 25.50 25.39 3.83
CA ALA A 38 25.01 26.73 3.53
C ALA A 38 24.42 27.37 4.80
N PRO A 39 24.63 28.68 5.04
CA PRO A 39 24.04 29.37 6.18
C PRO A 39 22.51 29.33 6.11
N ALA A 40 21.88 29.09 7.26
CA ALA A 40 20.43 29.03 7.40
C ALA A 40 19.76 30.34 6.91
N PRO A 41 18.63 30.26 6.19
CA PRO A 41 17.88 31.46 5.83
C PRO A 41 17.36 32.15 7.08
N ALA A 42 17.50 33.49 7.12
CA ALA A 42 17.03 34.33 8.21
C ALA A 42 15.52 34.13 8.43
N GLN A 43 15.13 33.92 9.69
CA GLN A 43 13.71 33.85 10.07
C GLN A 43 13.03 35.20 9.77
N PRO A 44 11.84 35.21 9.14
CA PRO A 44 11.07 36.45 9.02
C PRO A 44 10.63 36.91 10.41
N ARG A 45 10.80 38.22 10.66
CA ARG A 45 10.42 38.90 11.89
C ARG A 45 8.93 38.67 12.19
N ALA A 46 8.61 38.39 13.44
CA ALA A 46 7.25 38.37 13.95
C ALA A 46 6.60 39.75 13.74
N GLU A 47 5.67 39.86 12.81
CA GLU A 47 4.78 41.01 12.71
C GLU A 47 3.66 40.85 13.75
N THR A 48 3.57 41.81 14.67
CA THR A 48 2.46 41.94 15.60
C THR A 48 1.17 42.24 14.85
N PRO A 49 0.06 41.51 15.09
CA PRO A 49 -1.22 41.83 14.46
C PRO A 49 -1.77 43.17 15.01
N PRO A 50 -2.41 43.99 14.17
CA PRO A 50 -2.98 45.26 14.61
C PRO A 50 -4.21 45.03 15.49
N SER A 51 -4.19 45.71 16.63
CA SER A 51 -5.31 45.86 17.55
C SER A 51 -6.50 46.58 16.88
N ALA A 52 -7.70 46.16 17.31
CA ALA A 52 -8.99 46.84 17.20
C ALA A 52 -9.85 46.56 15.94
N LEU A 53 -10.86 45.70 16.12
CA LEU A 53 -12.23 46.07 15.78
C LEU A 53 -13.14 45.73 16.97
N SER A 54 -13.56 46.80 17.64
CA SER A 54 -14.64 46.86 18.62
C SER A 54 -15.97 46.59 17.92
N GLY A 55 -16.65 45.50 18.32
CA GLY A 55 -18.01 45.21 17.92
C GLY A 55 -18.59 44.15 18.85
N ALA A 56 -19.31 44.59 19.88
CA ALA A 56 -20.03 43.70 20.77
C ALA A 56 -21.10 42.91 19.99
N PRO A 57 -21.25 41.58 20.20
CA PRO A 57 -22.38 40.85 19.66
C PRO A 57 -23.67 41.23 20.40
N PRO A 58 -24.84 41.29 19.73
CA PRO A 58 -26.08 41.66 20.37
C PRO A 58 -26.53 40.56 21.34
N ALA A 59 -26.83 40.98 22.57
CA ALA A 59 -27.51 40.17 23.58
C ALA A 59 -28.99 40.04 23.23
N ALA A 60 -29.42 38.87 22.75
CA ALA A 60 -30.77 38.33 22.96
C ALA A 60 -30.92 36.99 22.20
N LEU A 61 -30.97 35.90 22.95
CA LEU A 61 -31.90 34.76 22.82
C LEU A 61 -31.51 33.73 23.89
N ALA A 62 -31.66 34.12 25.15
CA ALA A 62 -31.62 33.20 26.28
C ALA A 62 -32.95 32.43 26.30
N GLY A 63 -32.91 31.13 26.01
CA GLY A 63 -34.11 30.29 26.05
C GLY A 63 -34.02 28.89 25.45
N GLY A 64 -32.91 28.52 24.81
CA GLY A 64 -32.69 27.14 24.34
C GLY A 64 -31.46 26.55 25.00
N THR A 65 -31.64 25.56 25.87
CA THR A 65 -30.56 24.67 26.32
C THR A 65 -30.01 23.94 25.10
N VAL A 66 -28.93 24.46 24.51
CA VAL A 66 -28.06 23.68 23.63
C VAL A 66 -27.44 22.58 24.49
N PRO A 67 -27.67 21.28 24.22
CA PRO A 67 -26.96 20.23 24.93
C PRO A 67 -25.47 20.39 24.61
N SER A 68 -24.65 20.61 25.63
CA SER A 68 -23.21 20.65 25.51
C SER A 68 -22.69 19.30 24.99
N LEU A 69 -22.43 19.21 23.68
CA LEU A 69 -21.71 18.09 23.06
C LEU A 69 -20.20 18.20 23.32
N SER A 70 -19.82 18.43 24.58
CA SER A 70 -18.43 18.38 25.05
C SER A 70 -18.15 17.04 25.73
N ARG A 71 -18.59 15.92 25.12
CA ARG A 71 -18.16 14.59 25.56
C ARG A 71 -16.93 14.21 24.75
N SER A 72 -15.77 14.72 25.16
CA SER A 72 -14.51 14.08 24.78
C SER A 72 -14.52 12.71 25.44
N PHE A 73 -14.71 11.66 24.64
CA PHE A 73 -14.67 10.30 25.16
C PHE A 73 -13.21 10.00 25.59
N PRO A 74 -12.98 9.57 26.84
CA PRO A 74 -11.62 9.28 27.29
C PRO A 74 -11.04 8.14 26.45
N ILE A 75 -9.76 8.28 26.08
CA ILE A 75 -9.03 7.24 25.33
C ILE A 75 -8.99 5.98 26.21
N PRO A 76 -9.41 4.81 25.70
CA PRO A 76 -9.30 3.55 26.44
C PRO A 76 -7.84 3.31 26.86
N GLN A 77 -7.62 2.86 28.11
CA GLN A 77 -6.26 2.74 28.67
C GLN A 77 -5.40 1.71 27.92
N ASP A 78 -6.02 0.64 27.40
CA ASP A 78 -5.37 -0.34 26.53
C ASP A 78 -4.92 0.28 25.20
N VAL A 79 -5.77 1.11 24.57
CA VAL A 79 -5.42 1.87 23.37
C VAL A 79 -4.29 2.85 23.66
N LYS A 80 -4.37 3.60 24.77
CA LYS A 80 -3.34 4.56 25.17
C LYS A 80 -1.97 3.89 25.35
N LYS A 81 -1.94 2.74 26.03
CA LYS A 81 -0.72 1.96 26.24
C LYS A 81 -0.04 1.56 24.93
N GLU A 82 -0.82 1.17 23.92
CA GLU A 82 -0.25 0.83 22.61
C GLU A 82 0.16 2.08 21.82
N ILE A 83 -0.53 3.21 21.96
CA ILE A 83 -0.06 4.50 21.41
C ILE A 83 1.31 4.85 21.99
N ASP A 84 1.51 4.71 23.31
CA ASP A 84 2.81 5.01 23.93
C ASP A 84 3.93 4.10 23.38
N ARG A 85 3.61 2.84 23.04
CA ARG A 85 4.55 1.86 22.47
C ARG A 85 4.94 2.14 21.01
N ILE A 86 4.14 2.91 20.27
CA ILE A 86 4.52 3.38 18.93
C ILE A 86 5.85 4.17 18.97
N PHE A 87 6.19 4.79 20.10
CA PHE A 87 7.43 5.56 20.24
C PHE A 87 8.62 4.73 20.73
N SER A 88 8.52 3.40 20.76
CA SER A 88 9.64 2.54 21.15
C SER A 88 10.83 2.67 20.19
N ILE A 89 12.04 2.54 20.73
CA ILE A 89 13.28 2.47 19.94
C ILE A 89 13.28 1.21 19.06
N SER A 90 12.67 0.12 19.53
CA SER A 90 12.63 -1.16 18.84
C SER A 90 11.61 -1.15 17.69
N PRO A 91 12.03 -1.34 16.42
CA PRO A 91 11.10 -1.45 15.29
C PRO A 91 10.07 -2.57 15.48
N SER A 92 10.47 -3.70 16.07
CA SER A 92 9.56 -4.81 16.34
C SER A 92 8.47 -4.47 17.36
N GLU A 93 8.77 -3.64 18.36
CA GLU A 93 7.77 -3.17 19.32
C GLU A 93 6.81 -2.18 18.67
N ARG A 94 7.31 -1.26 17.83
CA ARG A 94 6.45 -0.33 17.09
C ARG A 94 5.52 -1.07 16.15
N ALA A 95 6.04 -2.04 15.38
CA ALA A 95 5.24 -2.90 14.51
C ALA A 95 4.16 -3.68 15.30
N ARG A 96 4.52 -4.20 16.49
CA ARG A 96 3.56 -4.85 17.39
C ARG A 96 2.46 -3.92 17.86
N ALA A 97 2.82 -2.71 18.27
CA ALA A 97 1.88 -1.71 18.75
C ALA A 97 0.87 -1.33 17.66
N CYS A 98 1.35 -1.05 16.44
CA CYS A 98 0.48 -0.81 15.28
C CYS A 98 -0.49 -1.98 15.05
N TRP A 99 0.02 -3.21 15.04
CA TRP A 99 -0.83 -4.39 14.84
C TRP A 99 -1.90 -4.56 15.93
N ASN A 100 -1.54 -4.32 17.20
CA ASN A 100 -2.48 -4.37 18.33
C ASN A 100 -3.57 -3.30 18.20
N LEU A 101 -3.20 -2.07 17.82
CA LEU A 101 -4.14 -0.99 17.58
C LEU A 101 -5.13 -1.34 16.46
N GLY A 102 -4.64 -1.95 15.39
CA GLY A 102 -5.51 -2.49 14.33
C GLY A 102 -6.48 -3.55 14.84
N ARG A 103 -6.09 -4.41 15.79
CA ARG A 103 -6.99 -5.41 16.40
C ARG A 103 -8.07 -4.80 17.28
N PHE A 104 -7.85 -3.62 17.84
CA PHE A 104 -8.90 -2.88 18.55
C PHE A 104 -9.94 -2.30 17.58
N GLY A 105 -9.62 -2.21 16.29
CA GLY A 105 -10.50 -1.68 15.25
C GLY A 105 -10.91 -0.24 15.54
N SER A 106 -12.19 0.09 15.32
CA SER A 106 -12.72 1.45 15.50
C SER A 106 -12.52 2.03 16.91
N ARG A 107 -12.32 1.21 17.95
CA ARG A 107 -11.99 1.68 19.32
C ARG A 107 -10.65 2.43 19.36
N ALA A 108 -9.74 2.15 18.43
CA ALA A 108 -8.45 2.82 18.31
C ALA A 108 -8.48 4.06 17.40
N VAL A 109 -9.66 4.67 17.15
CA VAL A 109 -9.75 5.90 16.33
C VAL A 109 -8.82 7.03 16.79
N HIS A 110 -8.59 7.16 18.11
CA HIS A 110 -7.67 8.14 18.68
C HIS A 110 -6.19 7.89 18.31
N ALA A 111 -5.86 6.68 17.85
CA ALA A 111 -4.52 6.32 17.39
C ALA A 111 -4.25 6.75 15.94
N VAL A 112 -5.28 7.14 15.17
CA VAL A 112 -5.15 7.46 13.74
C VAL A 112 -4.03 8.46 13.45
N PRO A 113 -3.90 9.62 14.12
CA PRO A 113 -2.82 10.56 13.84
C PRO A 113 -1.41 9.97 14.02
N PHE A 114 -1.25 9.11 15.03
CA PHE A 114 0.03 8.45 15.32
C PHE A 114 0.35 7.37 14.28
N LEU A 115 -0.66 6.61 13.87
CA LEU A 115 -0.52 5.60 12.82
C LEU A 115 -0.18 6.25 11.46
N LEU A 116 -0.77 7.40 11.13
CA LEU A 116 -0.42 8.16 9.92
C LEU A 116 1.05 8.54 9.92
N ALA A 117 1.58 9.09 11.02
CA ALA A 117 2.99 9.42 11.14
C ALA A 117 3.89 8.18 10.99
N MET A 118 3.44 7.02 11.51
CA MET A 118 4.17 5.77 11.40
C MET A 118 4.25 5.18 10.01
N THR A 119 3.37 5.56 9.09
CA THR A 119 3.46 5.08 7.69
C THR A 119 4.76 5.45 6.99
N ALA A 120 5.54 6.42 7.50
CA ALA A 120 6.87 6.76 7.00
C ALA A 120 8.00 5.85 7.54
N ASP A 121 7.74 5.06 8.58
CA ASP A 121 8.75 4.23 9.24
C ASP A 121 9.02 2.94 8.46
N GLY A 122 10.10 2.99 7.67
CA GLY A 122 10.60 1.87 6.87
C GLY A 122 11.59 0.95 7.58
N ASN A 123 11.79 1.06 8.90
CA ASN A 123 12.74 0.20 9.60
C ASN A 123 12.27 -1.26 9.55
N VAL A 124 13.16 -2.15 9.10
CA VAL A 124 12.84 -3.58 9.01
C VAL A 124 12.67 -4.14 10.42
N ALA A 125 11.54 -4.81 10.62
CA ALA A 125 11.15 -5.41 11.87
C ALA A 125 10.79 -6.88 11.65
N TRP A 126 11.26 -7.73 12.56
CA TRP A 126 10.75 -9.09 12.67
C TRP A 126 9.43 -9.06 13.45
N PHE A 127 8.36 -9.58 12.85
CA PHE A 127 7.03 -9.60 13.45
C PHE A 127 6.39 -10.98 13.34
N SER A 128 5.80 -11.49 14.43
CA SER A 128 5.06 -12.76 14.45
C SER A 128 3.80 -12.66 15.30
N SER A 129 2.61 -12.84 14.71
CA SER A 129 1.33 -12.78 15.45
C SER A 129 0.86 -14.13 16.00
N ASP A 130 1.30 -15.22 15.39
CA ASP A 130 0.69 -16.55 15.49
C ASP A 130 1.74 -17.69 15.52
N GLY A 131 3.00 -17.36 15.83
CA GLY A 131 4.09 -18.34 15.91
C GLY A 131 4.87 -18.52 14.60
N TRP A 132 4.38 -17.99 13.48
CA TRP A 132 5.17 -17.80 12.26
C TRP A 132 5.52 -16.32 12.12
N GLY A 133 6.78 -16.02 11.80
CA GLY A 133 7.24 -14.64 11.69
C GLY A 133 7.49 -14.22 10.24
N ARG A 134 7.32 -12.92 9.99
CA ARG A 134 7.64 -12.27 8.72
C ARG A 134 8.46 -11.02 8.97
N TRP A 135 9.24 -10.64 7.98
CA TRP A 135 9.81 -9.31 7.91
C TRP A 135 8.74 -8.32 7.46
N THR A 136 8.61 -7.21 8.19
CA THR A 136 7.67 -6.12 7.91
C THR A 136 8.32 -4.78 8.27
N THR A 137 7.58 -3.70 8.13
CA THR A 137 7.96 -2.39 8.67
C THR A 137 6.86 -1.88 9.59
N PRO A 138 7.18 -1.08 10.62
CA PRO A 138 6.16 -0.41 11.43
C PRO A 138 5.18 0.41 10.58
N GLY A 139 5.65 1.02 9.49
CA GLY A 139 4.79 1.76 8.57
C GLY A 139 3.79 0.90 7.82
N THR A 140 4.19 -0.30 7.38
CA THR A 140 3.26 -1.26 6.77
C THR A 140 2.23 -1.76 7.79
N GLU A 141 2.64 -2.09 9.02
CA GLU A 141 1.69 -2.48 10.08
C GLU A 141 0.76 -1.32 10.47
N ALA A 142 1.24 -0.07 10.43
CA ALA A 142 0.42 1.11 10.68
C ALA A 142 -0.66 1.29 9.61
N ALA A 143 -0.32 1.06 8.34
CA ALA A 143 -1.28 1.09 7.24
C ALA A 143 -2.36 0.00 7.38
N TYR A 144 -1.98 -1.24 7.72
CA TYR A 144 -2.96 -2.29 8.04
C TYR A 144 -3.83 -1.92 9.24
N ALA A 145 -3.26 -1.27 10.25
CA ALA A 145 -4.02 -0.82 11.42
C ALA A 145 -5.05 0.25 11.06
N LEU A 146 -4.68 1.24 10.23
CA LEU A 146 -5.61 2.22 9.67
C LEU A 146 -6.74 1.54 8.88
N GLY A 147 -6.39 0.56 8.05
CA GLY A 147 -7.34 -0.30 7.33
C GLY A 147 -8.39 -0.92 8.26
N ARG A 148 -7.94 -1.54 9.35
CA ARG A 148 -8.80 -2.21 10.34
C ARG A 148 -9.59 -1.25 11.24
N ILE A 149 -9.11 -0.02 11.45
CA ILE A 149 -9.88 1.04 12.10
C ILE A 149 -11.09 1.41 11.23
N GLY A 150 -10.92 1.38 9.90
CA GLY A 150 -11.99 1.54 8.92
C GLY A 150 -12.29 2.99 8.58
N GLU A 151 -13.57 3.31 8.35
CA GLU A 151 -14.03 4.63 7.90
C GLU A 151 -13.43 5.85 8.63
N PRO A 152 -13.25 5.86 9.97
CA PRO A 152 -12.66 7.01 10.64
C PRO A 152 -11.22 7.33 10.22
N ALA A 153 -10.52 6.38 9.59
CA ALA A 153 -9.18 6.54 9.08
C ALA A 153 -9.15 6.92 7.58
N ARG A 154 -10.29 6.95 6.88
CA ARG A 154 -10.36 7.16 5.42
C ARG A 154 -9.87 8.54 5.00
N GLU A 155 -10.49 9.61 5.48
CA GLU A 155 -10.11 10.98 5.12
C GLU A 155 -8.68 11.30 5.55
N PRO A 156 -8.22 10.91 6.76
CA PRO A 156 -6.83 11.09 7.13
C PRO A 156 -5.84 10.30 6.25
N ALA A 157 -6.20 9.08 5.82
CA ALA A 157 -5.34 8.28 4.94
C ALA A 157 -5.24 8.87 3.51
N LEU A 158 -6.24 9.61 3.02
CA LEU A 158 -6.15 10.31 1.73
C LEU A 158 -5.00 11.33 1.70
N LEU A 159 -4.66 11.93 2.84
CA LEU A 159 -3.54 12.89 2.95
C LEU A 159 -2.18 12.23 2.64
N LEU A 160 -2.05 10.92 2.88
CA LEU A 160 -0.81 10.19 2.65
C LEU A 160 -0.48 10.07 1.15
N LEU A 161 -1.49 10.06 0.28
CA LEU A 161 -1.32 9.87 -1.17
C LEU A 161 -0.58 11.04 -1.84
N SER A 162 -0.62 12.24 -1.23
CA SER A 162 0.08 13.43 -1.71
C SER A 162 1.43 13.67 -1.02
N SER A 163 1.92 12.71 -0.23
CA SER A 163 3.19 12.86 0.48
C SER A 163 4.40 12.83 -0.46
N SER A 164 5.41 13.65 -0.18
CA SER A 164 6.71 13.54 -0.86
C SER A 164 7.43 12.23 -0.53
N ASN A 165 7.09 11.60 0.60
CA ASN A 165 7.66 10.32 1.02
C ASN A 165 6.96 9.15 0.29
N THR A 166 7.73 8.42 -0.49
CA THR A 166 7.30 7.23 -1.24
C THR A 166 6.63 6.17 -0.37
N ALA A 167 7.21 5.86 0.80
CA ALA A 167 6.65 4.86 1.71
C ALA A 167 5.28 5.29 2.25
N MET A 168 5.09 6.60 2.52
CA MET A 168 3.79 7.12 2.94
C MET A 168 2.73 6.99 1.83
N ARG A 169 3.07 7.31 0.58
CA ARG A 169 2.13 7.15 -0.55
C ARG A 169 1.72 5.68 -0.73
N MET A 170 2.69 4.78 -0.73
CA MET A 170 2.48 3.33 -0.81
C MET A 170 1.59 2.83 0.34
N ASN A 171 1.94 3.18 1.58
CA ASN A 171 1.20 2.76 2.77
C ASN A 171 -0.20 3.42 2.85
N GLY A 172 -0.37 4.63 2.30
CA GLY A 172 -1.67 5.27 2.14
C GLY A 172 -2.59 4.51 1.19
N ALA A 173 -2.07 4.10 0.03
CA ALA A 173 -2.81 3.25 -0.91
C ALA A 173 -3.19 1.92 -0.26
N LEU A 174 -2.25 1.29 0.47
CA LEU A 174 -2.51 0.05 1.21
C LEU A 174 -3.66 0.25 2.22
N ALA A 175 -3.59 1.28 3.06
CA ALA A 175 -4.61 1.56 4.07
C ALA A 175 -6.00 1.77 3.45
N LEU A 176 -6.10 2.58 2.38
CA LEU A 176 -7.37 2.84 1.71
C LEU A 176 -7.93 1.59 1.01
N GLY A 177 -7.07 0.74 0.45
CA GLY A 177 -7.47 -0.55 -0.10
C GLY A 177 -8.02 -1.51 0.96
N GLU A 178 -7.45 -1.50 2.17
CA GLU A 178 -7.97 -2.27 3.32
C GLU A 178 -9.28 -1.70 3.87
N ILE A 179 -9.48 -0.37 3.86
CA ILE A 179 -10.76 0.26 4.21
C ILE A 179 -11.83 -0.13 3.17
N GLY A 180 -11.46 -0.17 1.89
CA GLY A 180 -12.32 -0.69 0.81
C GLY A 180 -13.45 0.25 0.37
N ASN A 181 -13.44 1.52 0.80
CA ASN A 181 -14.50 2.48 0.44
C ASN A 181 -14.31 3.05 -0.98
N PRO A 182 -15.25 2.84 -1.90
CA PRO A 182 -15.14 3.28 -3.30
C PRO A 182 -14.92 4.78 -3.51
N SER A 183 -15.34 5.64 -2.56
CA SER A 183 -15.14 7.10 -2.66
C SER A 183 -13.66 7.51 -2.75
N ALA A 184 -12.72 6.65 -2.33
CA ALA A 184 -11.29 6.89 -2.47
C ALA A 184 -10.70 6.36 -3.79
N CYS A 185 -11.47 5.66 -4.64
CA CYS A 185 -10.96 5.00 -5.85
C CYS A 185 -10.31 6.00 -6.81
N ALA A 186 -10.91 7.16 -7.03
CA ALA A 186 -10.33 8.18 -7.91
C ALA A 186 -8.95 8.66 -7.41
N ALA A 187 -8.80 8.85 -6.09
CA ALA A 187 -7.54 9.28 -5.49
C ALA A 187 -6.46 8.18 -5.57
N VAL A 188 -6.84 6.92 -5.31
CA VAL A 188 -5.92 5.78 -5.44
C VAL A 188 -5.55 5.52 -6.90
N ALA A 189 -6.49 5.67 -7.85
CA ALA A 189 -6.23 5.50 -9.28
C ALA A 189 -5.22 6.51 -9.84
N ALA A 190 -5.13 7.71 -9.27
CA ALA A 190 -4.10 8.68 -9.64
C ALA A 190 -2.67 8.15 -9.38
N LEU A 191 -2.48 7.29 -8.37
CA LEU A 191 -1.19 6.69 -8.03
C LEU A 191 -0.74 5.60 -9.03
N LEU A 192 -1.59 5.16 -9.96
CA LEU A 192 -1.16 4.31 -11.08
C LEU A 192 -0.21 5.04 -12.05
N LYS A 193 0.00 6.35 -11.86
CA LYS A 193 0.97 7.17 -12.60
C LYS A 193 2.12 7.66 -11.72
N ASP A 194 2.27 7.11 -10.51
CA ASP A 194 3.35 7.49 -9.60
C ASP A 194 4.73 7.21 -10.22
N PRO A 195 5.73 8.09 -10.03
CA PRO A 195 7.09 7.82 -10.51
C PRO A 195 7.67 6.52 -9.96
N GLU A 196 7.32 6.15 -8.72
CA GLU A 196 7.82 4.92 -8.11
C GLU A 196 6.92 3.73 -8.45
N TRP A 197 7.52 2.66 -8.99
CA TRP A 197 6.76 1.49 -9.43
C TRP A 197 6.13 0.72 -8.27
N THR A 198 6.75 0.69 -7.09
CA THR A 198 6.18 0.06 -5.89
C THR A 198 4.90 0.75 -5.43
N VAL A 199 4.78 2.07 -5.64
CA VAL A 199 3.54 2.82 -5.36
C VAL A 199 2.47 2.47 -6.40
N ARG A 200 2.84 2.39 -7.69
CA ARG A 200 1.91 1.99 -8.76
C ARG A 200 1.35 0.58 -8.55
N GLU A 201 2.22 -0.37 -8.20
CA GLU A 201 1.84 -1.75 -7.87
C GLU A 201 0.83 -1.76 -6.70
N GLN A 202 1.16 -1.07 -5.61
CA GLN A 202 0.31 -1.02 -4.43
C GLN A 202 -1.04 -0.33 -4.70
N ALA A 203 -1.07 0.68 -5.57
CA ALA A 203 -2.30 1.33 -6.02
C ALA A 203 -3.18 0.35 -6.80
N ALA A 204 -2.61 -0.45 -7.71
CA ALA A 204 -3.35 -1.47 -8.44
C ALA A 204 -3.96 -2.52 -7.50
N VAL A 205 -3.18 -3.01 -6.52
CA VAL A 205 -3.66 -3.94 -5.49
C VAL A 205 -4.81 -3.32 -4.68
N ALA A 206 -4.68 -2.07 -4.26
CA ALA A 206 -5.69 -1.38 -3.48
C ALA A 206 -7.03 -1.23 -4.25
N LEU A 207 -6.96 -0.84 -5.53
CA LEU A 207 -8.15 -0.74 -6.37
C LEU A 207 -8.88 -2.08 -6.54
N GLY A 208 -8.13 -3.18 -6.69
CA GLY A 208 -8.71 -4.53 -6.74
C GLY A 208 -9.44 -4.93 -5.46
N LYS A 209 -8.98 -4.45 -4.29
CA LYS A 209 -9.67 -4.67 -3.00
C LYS A 209 -10.93 -3.83 -2.85
N MET A 210 -10.93 -2.60 -3.38
CA MET A 210 -12.08 -1.69 -3.33
C MET A 210 -13.22 -2.13 -4.26
N LYS A 211 -12.91 -2.90 -5.31
CA LYS A 211 -13.88 -3.52 -6.23
C LYS A 211 -14.86 -2.52 -6.89
N ASP A 212 -14.41 -1.30 -7.13
CA ASP A 212 -15.20 -0.30 -7.85
C ASP A 212 -14.92 -0.32 -9.36
N ALA A 213 -15.98 -0.39 -10.17
CA ALA A 213 -15.89 -0.50 -11.62
C ALA A 213 -15.22 0.71 -12.29
N SER A 214 -15.18 1.90 -11.65
CA SER A 214 -14.47 3.07 -12.16
C SER A 214 -12.95 2.84 -12.26
N ALA A 215 -12.41 1.83 -11.57
CA ALA A 215 -11.01 1.47 -11.64
C ALA A 215 -10.63 0.67 -12.92
N ILE A 216 -11.60 0.16 -13.69
CA ILE A 216 -11.34 -0.72 -14.84
C ILE A 216 -10.48 -0.01 -15.90
N GLU A 217 -10.84 1.20 -16.30
CA GLU A 217 -10.08 1.97 -17.31
C GLU A 217 -8.65 2.31 -16.82
N PRO A 218 -8.45 2.89 -15.62
CA PRO A 218 -7.11 3.10 -15.07
C PRO A 218 -6.26 1.83 -14.98
N LEU A 219 -6.83 0.72 -14.52
CA LEU A 219 -6.13 -0.56 -14.40
C LEU A 219 -5.80 -1.16 -15.77
N THR A 220 -6.69 -1.01 -16.76
CA THR A 220 -6.44 -1.44 -18.14
C THR A 220 -5.25 -0.68 -18.74
N ALA A 221 -5.12 0.62 -18.46
CA ALA A 221 -3.93 1.37 -18.85
C ALA A 221 -2.65 0.87 -18.14
N ALA A 222 -2.74 0.48 -16.86
CA ALA A 222 -1.62 -0.05 -16.08
C ALA A 222 -1.12 -1.43 -16.55
N LEU A 223 -1.88 -2.16 -17.39
CA LEU A 223 -1.39 -3.37 -18.06
C LEU A 223 -0.28 -3.10 -19.08
N LYS A 224 -0.02 -1.83 -19.41
CA LYS A 224 1.07 -1.42 -20.31
C LYS A 224 2.26 -0.83 -19.56
N ASP A 225 2.28 -0.97 -18.23
CA ASP A 225 3.37 -0.45 -17.39
C ASP A 225 4.72 -1.12 -17.74
N SER A 226 5.82 -0.37 -17.60
CA SER A 226 7.16 -0.90 -17.84
C SER A 226 7.51 -2.03 -16.87
N GLU A 227 7.03 -1.94 -15.63
CA GLU A 227 7.32 -2.92 -14.58
C GLU A 227 6.31 -4.07 -14.58
N TRP A 228 6.82 -5.29 -14.63
CA TRP A 228 5.98 -6.49 -14.70
C TRP A 228 5.16 -6.71 -13.43
N GLN A 229 5.64 -6.27 -12.26
CA GLN A 229 4.92 -6.33 -11.00
C GLN A 229 3.64 -5.50 -11.06
N VAL A 230 3.72 -4.29 -11.64
CA VAL A 230 2.58 -3.40 -11.81
C VAL A 230 1.57 -4.02 -12.78
N ARG A 231 2.05 -4.56 -13.92
CA ARG A 231 1.17 -5.28 -14.87
C ARG A 231 0.46 -6.45 -14.21
N LYS A 232 1.17 -7.27 -13.43
CA LYS A 232 0.60 -8.41 -12.69
C LYS A 232 -0.45 -7.96 -11.66
N ALA A 233 -0.17 -6.89 -10.92
CA ALA A 233 -1.10 -6.35 -9.92
C ALA A 233 -2.37 -5.80 -10.60
N ALA A 234 -2.21 -5.05 -11.69
CA ALA A 234 -3.33 -4.55 -12.48
C ALA A 234 -4.19 -5.67 -13.05
N LEU A 235 -3.56 -6.73 -13.58
CA LEU A 235 -4.23 -7.93 -14.06
C LEU A 235 -5.07 -8.60 -12.98
N SER A 236 -4.48 -8.80 -11.80
CA SER A 236 -5.14 -9.43 -10.66
C SER A 236 -6.30 -8.58 -10.15
N ALA A 237 -6.15 -7.25 -10.16
CA ALA A 237 -7.21 -6.31 -9.77
C ALA A 237 -8.37 -6.32 -10.77
N LEU A 238 -8.11 -6.36 -12.07
CA LEU A 238 -9.12 -6.48 -13.12
C LEU A 238 -9.89 -7.80 -13.01
N ALA A 239 -9.20 -8.91 -12.75
CA ALA A 239 -9.85 -10.19 -12.50
C ALA A 239 -10.79 -10.11 -11.27
N ALA A 240 -10.33 -9.49 -10.18
CA ALA A 240 -11.11 -9.33 -8.94
C ALA A 240 -12.34 -8.40 -9.08
N LEU A 241 -12.31 -7.46 -10.03
CA LEU A 241 -13.43 -6.58 -10.38
C LEU A 241 -14.55 -7.31 -11.15
N GLY A 242 -14.22 -8.47 -11.75
CA GLY A 242 -15.18 -9.34 -12.41
C GLY A 242 -15.47 -8.96 -13.87
N GLY A 243 -15.18 -9.94 -14.75
CA GLY A 243 -16.08 -10.44 -15.80
C GLY A 243 -16.68 -9.51 -16.85
N GLY A 244 -16.31 -8.23 -16.91
CA GLY A 244 -16.76 -7.33 -17.96
C GLY A 244 -15.99 -7.56 -19.27
N LYS A 245 -16.63 -7.22 -20.39
CA LYS A 245 -15.99 -7.20 -21.72
C LYS A 245 -14.60 -6.56 -21.71
N ALA A 246 -14.45 -5.40 -21.04
CA ALA A 246 -13.18 -4.69 -20.92
C ALA A 246 -12.11 -5.51 -20.18
N ALA A 247 -12.47 -6.24 -19.12
CA ALA A 247 -11.53 -7.08 -18.38
C ALA A 247 -11.04 -8.25 -19.24
N VAL A 248 -11.94 -8.88 -20.01
CA VAL A 248 -11.56 -9.97 -20.93
C VAL A 248 -10.69 -9.45 -22.07
N GLU A 249 -11.05 -8.34 -22.72
CA GLU A 249 -10.23 -7.72 -23.78
C GLU A 249 -8.83 -7.34 -23.28
N ALA A 250 -8.76 -6.79 -22.07
CA ALA A 250 -7.52 -6.47 -21.39
C ALA A 250 -6.66 -7.73 -21.14
N LEU A 251 -7.26 -8.80 -20.63
CA LEU A 251 -6.61 -10.09 -20.43
C LEU A 251 -6.10 -10.73 -21.72
N LEU A 252 -6.89 -10.67 -22.81
CA LEU A 252 -6.49 -11.15 -24.13
C LEU A 252 -5.22 -10.44 -24.63
N SER A 253 -5.10 -9.14 -24.35
CA SER A 253 -3.94 -8.36 -24.76
C SER A 253 -2.66 -8.77 -24.00
N THR A 254 -2.79 -9.23 -22.76
CA THR A 254 -1.68 -9.68 -21.90
C THR A 254 -1.18 -11.09 -22.19
N LEU A 255 -1.88 -11.86 -23.03
CA LEU A 255 -1.39 -13.16 -23.50
C LEU A 255 -0.13 -13.05 -24.38
N ASP A 256 0.21 -11.85 -24.87
CA ASP A 256 1.46 -11.59 -25.60
C ASP A 256 2.54 -10.92 -24.74
N ASP A 257 2.39 -10.90 -23.41
CA ASP A 257 3.40 -10.28 -22.54
C ASP A 257 4.75 -10.98 -22.68
N SER A 258 5.84 -10.20 -22.68
CA SER A 258 7.21 -10.71 -22.76
C SER A 258 7.53 -11.70 -21.64
N PHE A 259 6.89 -11.56 -20.47
CA PHE A 259 7.15 -12.41 -19.32
C PHE A 259 6.19 -13.61 -19.27
N PRO A 260 6.72 -14.86 -19.28
CA PRO A 260 5.88 -16.07 -19.25
C PRO A 260 4.89 -16.11 -18.09
N HIS A 261 5.32 -15.72 -16.90
CA HIS A 261 4.48 -15.74 -15.70
C HIS A 261 3.28 -14.76 -15.78
N ILE A 262 3.38 -13.69 -16.58
CA ILE A 262 2.26 -12.77 -16.83
C ILE A 262 1.26 -13.41 -17.79
N ARG A 263 1.75 -14.07 -18.85
CA ARG A 263 0.88 -14.82 -19.79
C ARG A 263 0.12 -15.93 -19.08
N ASP A 264 0.80 -16.68 -18.21
CA ASP A 264 0.19 -17.75 -17.42
C ASP A 264 -0.87 -17.21 -16.45
N ALA A 265 -0.61 -16.07 -15.82
CA ALA A 265 -1.58 -15.39 -14.98
C ALA A 265 -2.80 -14.90 -15.77
N ALA A 266 -2.59 -14.36 -16.97
CA ALA A 266 -3.66 -13.92 -17.87
C ALA A 266 -4.54 -15.08 -18.33
N ALA A 267 -3.92 -16.20 -18.73
CA ALA A 267 -4.62 -17.44 -19.08
C ALA A 267 -5.46 -17.97 -17.90
N ALA A 268 -4.89 -18.00 -16.70
CA ALA A 268 -5.60 -18.45 -15.49
C ALA A 268 -6.81 -17.56 -15.17
N ALA A 269 -6.65 -16.24 -15.26
CA ALA A 269 -7.73 -15.28 -15.04
C ALA A 269 -8.82 -15.36 -16.13
N LEU A 270 -8.45 -15.53 -17.41
CA LEU A 270 -9.42 -15.80 -18.48
C LEU A 270 -10.21 -17.07 -18.23
N ARG A 271 -9.56 -18.13 -17.75
CA ARG A 271 -10.24 -19.37 -17.39
C ARG A 271 -11.23 -19.19 -16.25
N GLU A 272 -10.84 -18.44 -15.22
CA GLU A 272 -11.74 -18.15 -14.09
C GLU A 272 -12.96 -17.33 -14.53
N LEU A 273 -12.76 -16.34 -15.41
CA LEU A 273 -13.85 -15.46 -15.88
C LEU A 273 -14.78 -16.12 -16.91
N THR A 274 -14.25 -16.97 -17.77
CA THR A 274 -14.99 -17.50 -18.95
C THR A 274 -15.37 -18.97 -18.82
N GLY A 275 -14.76 -19.71 -17.89
CA GLY A 275 -14.87 -21.15 -17.77
C GLY A 275 -14.17 -21.95 -18.88
N GLN A 276 -13.47 -21.28 -19.82
CA GLN A 276 -12.73 -21.92 -20.91
C GLN A 276 -11.24 -22.01 -20.60
N ASP A 277 -10.54 -23.00 -21.15
CA ASP A 277 -9.10 -23.13 -20.98
C ASP A 277 -8.41 -23.37 -22.33
N PHE A 278 -7.80 -22.31 -22.86
CA PHE A 278 -6.93 -22.38 -24.04
C PHE A 278 -5.46 -22.14 -23.67
N GLY A 279 -5.11 -22.17 -22.38
CA GLY A 279 -3.80 -21.77 -21.88
C GLY A 279 -3.40 -20.38 -22.36
N ALA A 280 -2.14 -20.21 -22.75
CA ALA A 280 -1.60 -18.94 -23.25
C ALA A 280 -1.79 -18.73 -24.77
N ASP A 281 -2.61 -19.56 -25.45
CA ASP A 281 -2.85 -19.40 -26.89
C ASP A 281 -3.79 -18.22 -27.18
N ARG A 282 -3.19 -17.07 -27.50
CA ARG A 282 -3.92 -15.85 -27.86
C ARG A 282 -4.85 -16.04 -29.05
N THR A 283 -4.49 -16.87 -30.02
CA THR A 283 -5.29 -17.04 -31.25
C THR A 283 -6.57 -17.81 -30.96
N ALA A 284 -6.46 -18.89 -30.18
CA ALA A 284 -7.61 -19.66 -29.71
C ALA A 284 -8.56 -18.79 -28.87
N TRP A 285 -8.01 -18.05 -27.92
CA TRP A 285 -8.76 -17.11 -27.09
C TRP A 285 -9.44 -16.00 -27.90
N ALA A 286 -8.74 -15.38 -28.85
CA ALA A 286 -9.28 -14.31 -29.68
C ALA A 286 -10.44 -14.80 -30.57
N LYS A 287 -10.30 -15.99 -31.15
CA LYS A 287 -11.37 -16.61 -31.95
C LYS A 287 -12.61 -16.86 -31.09
N TRP A 288 -12.43 -17.48 -29.93
CA TRP A 288 -13.54 -17.76 -29.02
C TRP A 288 -14.25 -16.49 -28.56
N TRP A 289 -13.48 -15.43 -28.25
CA TRP A 289 -14.03 -14.13 -27.84
C TRP A 289 -14.81 -13.42 -28.94
N GLN A 290 -14.39 -13.52 -30.21
CA GLN A 290 -15.18 -12.98 -31.33
C GLN A 290 -16.55 -13.66 -31.46
N GLU A 291 -16.61 -14.96 -31.20
CA GLU A 291 -17.84 -15.76 -31.31
C GLU A 291 -18.81 -15.52 -30.13
N HIS A 292 -18.28 -15.30 -28.92
CA HIS A 292 -19.08 -15.31 -27.68
C HIS A 292 -19.09 -13.98 -26.89
N GLY A 293 -18.13 -13.10 -27.14
CA GLY A 293 -17.89 -11.87 -26.37
C GLY A 293 -18.96 -10.77 -26.55
N HIS A 294 -19.92 -10.95 -27.46
CA HIS A 294 -21.10 -10.08 -27.56
C HIS A 294 -22.16 -10.37 -26.49
N SER A 295 -22.08 -11.53 -25.83
CA SER A 295 -23.08 -12.04 -24.89
C SER A 295 -22.69 -11.86 -23.42
N MET A 296 -21.48 -11.36 -23.15
CA MET A 296 -20.93 -11.02 -21.84
C MET A 296 -20.83 -9.51 -21.67
#